data_AF-A0A6J6S9W4-F1
#
_entry.id   AF-A0A6J6S9W4-F1
#
_cell.length_a   1.000
_cell.length_b   1.000
_cell.length_c   1.000
_cell.angle_alpha   90.00
_cell.angle_beta   90.00
_cell.angle_gamma   90.00
#
_symmetry.space_group_name_H-M   'P 1'
#
loop_
_entity.id
_entity.type
_entity.pdbx_description
1 polymer ?
#
loop_
_entity_poly.entity_id
_entity_poly.type
_entity_poly.pdbx_seq_one_letter_code
_entity_poly.pdbx_strand_id
1 'polypeptide(L)'
;MQEGRLNGPNLVIRLAALLHDIGKPKTRTLIAGGGVSFHHHEVVGGRLTKDRLKTLRFSGEVIDDVSKLVTLHLRFHGYGDGEWTDSAVRRYVRDAGELLTHLHVLTRADCTTRNKRKADALAATYQSLEERIVALMEEEELLKIRPDLDGADVMRLLKVKPSSVVGEALDFLLELRLEYGPLGQDRAEEELMKWWSTRG
;
A
#
# COMPACT_ATOMS: atom_id res chain seq x y z
N MET A 1 16.59 -9.40 13.16
CA MET A 1 16.94 -9.06 11.76
C MET A 1 15.67 -8.67 11.02
N GLN A 2 15.76 -7.74 10.06
CA GLN A 2 14.58 -7.29 9.28
C GLN A 2 13.95 -8.44 8.46
N GLU A 3 14.75 -9.45 8.07
CA GLU A 3 14.29 -10.70 7.42
C GLU A 3 13.26 -11.50 8.25
N GLY A 4 13.11 -11.24 9.55
CA GLY A 4 12.07 -11.87 10.37
C GLY A 4 10.64 -11.54 9.89
N ARG A 5 10.46 -10.39 9.22
CA ARG A 5 9.19 -10.02 8.56
C ARG A 5 8.89 -10.84 7.30
N LEU A 6 9.87 -11.58 6.78
CA LEU A 6 9.76 -12.43 5.60
C LEU A 6 9.95 -13.92 5.95
N ASN A 7 9.76 -14.30 7.22
CA ASN A 7 9.89 -15.66 7.72
C ASN A 7 11.31 -16.28 7.53
N GLY A 8 12.36 -15.45 7.53
CA GLY A 8 13.75 -15.91 7.48
C GLY A 8 14.47 -15.57 6.17
N PRO A 9 15.54 -16.32 5.81
CA PRO A 9 16.32 -16.08 4.60
C PRO A 9 15.44 -16.02 3.35
N ASN A 10 15.49 -14.91 2.63
CA ASN A 10 14.66 -14.67 1.48
C ASN A 10 15.52 -14.38 0.24
N LEU A 11 15.37 -15.17 -0.82
CA LEU A 11 16.18 -15.04 -2.03
C LEU A 11 15.91 -13.71 -2.76
N VAL A 12 14.62 -13.36 -2.90
CA VAL A 12 14.17 -12.16 -3.65
C VAL A 12 14.78 -10.90 -3.04
N ILE A 13 14.71 -10.75 -1.71
CA ILE A 13 15.25 -9.54 -1.07
C ILE A 13 16.77 -9.44 -1.18
N ARG A 14 17.49 -10.57 -1.11
CA ARG A 14 18.95 -10.59 -1.22
C ARG A 14 19.43 -10.26 -2.62
N LEU A 15 18.74 -10.79 -3.64
CA LEU A 15 19.01 -10.41 -5.03
C LEU A 15 18.65 -8.94 -5.28
N ALA A 16 17.53 -8.46 -4.76
CA ALA A 16 17.15 -7.05 -4.89
C ALA A 16 18.17 -6.13 -4.21
N ALA A 17 18.60 -6.45 -2.99
CA ALA A 17 19.64 -5.70 -2.27
C ALA A 17 20.98 -5.70 -3.03
N LEU A 18 21.37 -6.84 -3.62
CA LEU A 18 22.59 -6.93 -4.43
C LEU A 18 22.52 -6.06 -5.70
N LEU A 19 21.32 -5.91 -6.28
CA LEU A 19 21.13 -5.35 -7.62
C LEU A 19 20.47 -3.95 -7.65
N HIS A 20 20.01 -3.41 -6.52
CA HIS A 20 19.19 -2.18 -6.48
C HIS A 20 19.83 -1.02 -7.25
N ASP A 21 21.15 -0.88 -7.17
CA ASP A 21 21.93 0.18 -7.79
C ASP A 21 22.59 -0.18 -9.13
N ILE A 22 22.29 -1.35 -9.72
CA ILE A 22 22.97 -1.85 -10.94
C ILE A 22 22.88 -0.88 -12.13
N GLY A 23 21.89 0.02 -12.14
CA GLY A 23 21.71 1.04 -13.16
C GLY A 23 22.70 2.20 -13.11
N LYS A 24 23.31 2.50 -11.94
CA LYS A 24 24.13 3.70 -11.73
C LYS A 24 25.24 3.89 -12.78
N PRO A 25 26.05 2.88 -13.13
CA PRO A 25 27.11 3.07 -14.13
C PRO A 25 26.59 3.50 -15.50
N LYS A 26 25.40 3.02 -15.91
CA LYS A 26 24.81 3.34 -17.22
C LYS A 26 24.10 4.69 -17.27
N THR A 27 23.71 5.25 -16.13
CA THR A 27 23.03 6.55 -16.04
C THR A 27 23.93 7.67 -15.52
N ARG A 28 25.21 7.37 -15.32
CA ARG A 28 26.21 8.32 -14.86
C ARG A 28 26.32 9.49 -15.83
N THR A 29 26.02 10.70 -15.34
CA THR A 29 26.18 11.95 -16.09
C THR A 29 27.10 12.89 -15.33
N LEU A 30 28.03 13.56 -16.03
CA LEU A 30 28.88 14.59 -15.42
C LEU A 30 28.13 15.93 -15.38
N ILE A 31 28.20 16.61 -14.25
CA ILE A 31 27.59 17.92 -14.04
C ILE A 31 28.68 18.99 -14.13
N ALA A 32 28.37 20.13 -14.75
CA ALA A 32 29.27 21.29 -14.76
C ALA A 32 29.69 21.65 -13.33
N GLY A 33 31.00 21.86 -13.10
CA GLY A 33 31.56 22.08 -11.77
C GLY A 33 32.04 20.82 -11.04
N GLY A 34 32.05 19.65 -11.70
CA GLY A 34 32.74 18.44 -11.20
C GLY A 34 31.86 17.43 -10.46
N GLY A 35 30.54 17.61 -10.48
CA GLY A 35 29.58 16.68 -9.89
C GLY A 35 29.25 15.49 -10.79
N VAL A 36 28.58 14.48 -10.21
CA VAL A 36 28.05 13.32 -10.93
C VAL A 36 26.59 13.10 -10.52
N SER A 37 25.70 12.83 -11.48
CA SER A 37 24.33 12.38 -11.23
C SER A 37 24.06 11.00 -11.82
N PHE A 38 22.99 10.37 -11.31
CA PHE A 38 22.53 9.03 -11.71
C PHE A 38 21.00 9.02 -11.89
N HIS A 39 20.45 10.04 -12.53
CA HIS A 39 19.00 10.16 -12.70
C HIS A 39 18.41 8.91 -13.36
N HIS A 40 17.27 8.45 -12.85
CA HIS A 40 16.53 7.30 -13.37
C HIS A 40 17.28 5.96 -13.39
N HIS A 41 18.29 5.79 -12.52
CA HIS A 41 19.05 4.54 -12.42
C HIS A 41 18.20 3.37 -11.93
N GLU A 42 17.12 3.62 -11.19
CA GLU A 42 16.15 2.62 -10.76
C GLU A 42 15.41 1.98 -11.95
N VAL A 43 15.01 2.78 -12.94
CA VAL A 43 14.31 2.30 -14.14
C VAL A 43 15.25 1.51 -15.05
N VAL A 44 16.47 2.02 -15.26
CA VAL A 44 17.50 1.30 -16.01
C VAL A 44 17.92 0.04 -15.26
N GLY A 45 18.07 0.13 -13.94
CA GLY A 45 18.41 -0.96 -13.04
C GLY A 45 17.42 -2.11 -13.12
N GLY A 46 16.11 -1.83 -13.07
CA GLY A 46 15.07 -2.86 -13.18
C GLY A 46 15.15 -3.65 -14.50
N ARG A 47 15.43 -2.96 -15.61
CA ARG A 47 15.64 -3.59 -16.93
C ARG A 47 16.90 -4.45 -16.95
N LEU A 48 18.02 -3.94 -16.45
CA LEU A 48 19.28 -4.70 -16.37
C LEU A 48 19.14 -5.94 -15.49
N THR A 49 18.49 -5.80 -14.34
CA THR A 49 18.16 -6.91 -13.44
C THR A 49 17.38 -7.99 -14.16
N LYS A 50 16.36 -7.62 -14.95
CA LYS A 50 15.55 -8.56 -15.73
C LYS A 50 16.40 -9.36 -16.69
N ASP A 51 17.25 -8.68 -17.46
CA ASP A 51 18.12 -9.33 -18.46
C ASP A 51 19.17 -10.24 -17.82
N ARG A 52 19.75 -9.81 -16.68
CA ARG A 52 20.75 -10.58 -15.94
C ARG A 52 20.15 -11.85 -15.32
N LEU A 53 19.02 -11.74 -14.64
CA LEU A 53 18.37 -12.89 -14.02
C LEU A 53 17.82 -13.88 -15.05
N LYS A 54 17.35 -13.41 -16.22
CA LYS A 54 17.03 -14.27 -17.37
C LYS A 54 18.24 -15.05 -17.87
N THR A 55 19.38 -14.38 -18.03
CA THR A 55 20.64 -15.02 -18.47
C THR A 55 21.08 -16.10 -17.47
N LEU A 56 20.90 -15.84 -16.18
CA LEU A 56 21.19 -16.77 -15.09
C LEU A 56 20.11 -17.85 -14.88
N ARG A 57 19.04 -17.83 -15.69
CA ARG A 57 17.96 -18.84 -15.71
C ARG A 57 17.15 -18.92 -14.41
N PHE A 58 16.94 -17.80 -13.71
CA PHE A 58 15.96 -17.73 -12.63
C PHE A 58 14.52 -17.91 -13.14
N SER A 59 13.59 -18.27 -12.25
CA SER A 59 12.17 -18.36 -12.60
C SER A 59 11.59 -17.00 -12.98
N GLY A 60 10.52 -17.00 -13.77
CA GLY A 60 9.82 -15.77 -14.18
C GLY A 60 9.37 -14.92 -12.99
N GLU A 61 8.81 -15.56 -11.96
CA GLU A 61 8.39 -14.92 -10.71
C GLU A 61 9.55 -14.20 -10.01
N VAL A 62 10.68 -14.87 -9.78
CA VAL A 62 11.87 -14.24 -9.16
C VAL A 62 12.39 -13.08 -10.01
N ILE A 63 12.40 -13.24 -11.33
CA ILE A 63 12.82 -12.18 -12.25
C ILE A 63 11.92 -10.95 -12.08
N ASP A 64 10.60 -11.15 -12.13
CA ASP A 64 9.63 -10.06 -12.10
C ASP A 64 9.62 -9.37 -10.72
N ASP A 65 9.68 -10.12 -9.62
CA ASP A 65 9.72 -9.57 -8.26
C ASP A 65 11.00 -8.77 -7.98
N VAL A 66 12.16 -9.33 -8.30
CA VAL A 66 13.44 -8.66 -8.06
C VAL A 66 13.56 -7.41 -8.95
N SER A 67 13.18 -7.50 -10.23
CA SER A 67 13.17 -6.33 -11.13
C SER A 67 12.22 -5.25 -10.66
N LYS A 68 11.05 -5.62 -10.13
CA LYS A 68 10.07 -4.68 -9.58
C LYS A 68 10.63 -3.97 -8.34
N LEU A 69 11.21 -4.70 -7.39
CA LEU A 69 11.85 -4.14 -6.20
C LEU A 69 13.00 -3.19 -6.56
N VAL A 70 13.86 -3.58 -7.51
CA VAL A 70 14.95 -2.71 -8.02
C VAL A 70 14.37 -1.45 -8.68
N THR A 71 13.24 -1.53 -9.38
CA THR A 71 12.60 -0.35 -9.97
C THR A 71 12.03 0.60 -8.90
N LEU A 72 11.55 0.04 -7.78
CA LEU A 72 10.87 0.80 -6.73
C LEU A 72 11.80 1.27 -5.60
N HIS A 73 13.06 0.86 -5.55
CA HIS A 73 13.91 1.05 -4.36
C HIS A 73 14.11 2.53 -3.96
N LEU A 74 14.10 3.47 -4.91
CA LEU A 74 14.19 4.90 -4.60
C LEU A 74 12.86 5.56 -4.21
N ARG A 75 11.72 4.85 -4.32
CA ARG A 75 10.40 5.45 -4.11
C ARG A 75 10.29 6.10 -2.75
N PHE A 76 10.86 5.49 -1.71
CA PHE A 76 10.87 6.08 -0.37
C PHE A 76 11.61 7.43 -0.34
N HIS A 77 12.75 7.52 -1.02
CA HIS A 77 13.59 8.71 -1.08
C HIS A 77 13.06 9.79 -2.03
N GLY A 78 12.25 9.41 -3.02
CA GLY A 78 11.74 10.32 -4.05
C GLY A 78 10.71 11.35 -3.55
N TYR A 79 10.17 11.18 -2.34
CA TYR A 79 9.20 12.12 -1.76
C TYR A 79 9.86 13.24 -0.92
N GLY A 80 11.19 13.25 -0.77
CA GLY A 80 11.95 14.35 -0.16
C GLY A 80 11.74 14.51 1.36
N ASP A 81 12.12 15.67 1.90
CA ASP A 81 11.98 16.05 3.32
C ASP A 81 10.53 16.48 3.69
N GLY A 82 9.57 16.28 2.79
CA GLY A 82 8.17 16.66 2.97
C GLY A 82 7.30 15.53 3.53
N GLU A 83 6.14 15.88 4.08
CA GLU A 83 5.15 14.90 4.53
C GLU A 83 4.57 14.11 3.34
N TRP A 84 4.39 12.81 3.56
CA TRP A 84 3.72 11.94 2.59
C TRP A 84 2.22 12.22 2.57
N THR A 85 1.72 12.70 1.43
CA THR A 85 0.26 12.82 1.23
C THR A 85 -0.39 11.45 1.12
N ASP A 86 -1.67 11.32 1.47
CA ASP A 86 -2.40 10.05 1.36
C ASP A 86 -2.40 9.49 -0.06
N SER A 87 -2.47 10.37 -1.07
CA SER A 87 -2.36 9.98 -2.47
C SER A 87 -0.98 9.39 -2.83
N ALA A 88 0.09 9.88 -2.22
CA ALA A 88 1.42 9.33 -2.36
C ALA A 88 1.55 7.97 -1.67
N VAL A 89 0.99 7.84 -0.45
CA VAL A 89 0.98 6.57 0.30
C VAL A 89 0.21 5.49 -0.47
N ARG A 90 -1.03 5.79 -0.91
CA ARG A 90 -1.84 4.84 -1.71
C ARG A 90 -1.13 4.43 -3.00
N ARG A 91 -0.45 5.35 -3.67
CA ARG A 91 0.37 5.06 -4.86
C ARG A 91 1.53 4.12 -4.54
N TYR A 92 2.24 4.37 -3.45
CA TYR A 92 3.36 3.54 -3.02
C TYR A 92 2.93 2.10 -2.69
N VAL A 93 1.85 1.95 -1.92
CA VAL A 93 1.24 0.65 -1.60
C VAL A 93 0.81 -0.08 -2.87
N ARG A 94 0.05 0.59 -3.75
CA ARG A 94 -0.44 -0.01 -5.00
C ARG A 94 0.71 -0.43 -5.93
N ASP A 95 1.72 0.43 -6.09
CA ASP A 95 2.84 0.14 -6.98
C ASP A 95 3.65 -1.06 -6.45
N ALA A 96 3.82 -1.20 -5.13
CA ALA A 96 4.49 -2.36 -4.54
C ALA A 96 3.62 -3.63 -4.60
N GLY A 97 2.32 -3.53 -4.34
CA GLY A 97 1.40 -4.66 -4.28
C GLY A 97 1.83 -5.68 -3.22
N GLU A 98 1.84 -6.96 -3.58
CA GLU A 98 2.25 -8.06 -2.70
C GLU A 98 3.70 -7.95 -2.19
N LEU A 99 4.55 -7.19 -2.89
CA LEU A 99 5.95 -6.97 -2.51
C LEU A 99 6.15 -5.80 -1.53
N LEU A 100 5.08 -5.24 -0.96
CA LEU A 100 5.19 -4.12 -0.01
C LEU A 100 6.12 -4.44 1.15
N THR A 101 5.98 -5.60 1.78
CA THR A 101 6.85 -6.04 2.88
C THR A 101 8.30 -6.18 2.43
N HIS A 102 8.57 -6.73 1.23
CA HIS A 102 9.91 -6.82 0.67
C HIS A 102 10.49 -5.43 0.42
N LEU A 103 9.72 -4.51 -0.15
CA LEU A 103 10.16 -3.13 -0.38
C LEU A 103 10.51 -2.43 0.93
N HIS A 104 9.78 -2.72 2.02
CA HIS A 104 10.10 -2.20 3.34
C HIS A 104 11.41 -2.73 3.89
N VAL A 105 11.66 -4.03 3.76
CA VAL A 105 12.92 -4.63 4.17
C VAL A 105 14.07 -4.09 3.31
N LEU A 106 13.87 -3.91 2.01
CA LEU A 106 14.89 -3.39 1.10
C LEU A 106 15.29 -1.97 1.48
N THR A 107 14.30 -1.10 1.66
CA THR A 107 14.51 0.31 1.97
C THR A 107 15.22 0.49 3.30
N ARG A 108 14.80 -0.26 4.33
CA ARG A 108 15.44 -0.22 5.64
C ARG A 108 16.85 -0.83 5.64
N ALA A 109 17.16 -1.74 4.70
CA ALA A 109 18.50 -2.28 4.53
C ALA A 109 19.42 -1.34 3.73
N ASP A 110 18.87 -0.54 2.82
CA ASP A 110 19.61 0.46 2.02
C ASP A 110 19.91 1.74 2.83
N CYS A 111 18.97 2.13 3.70
CA CYS A 111 19.11 3.25 4.65
C CYS A 111 20.19 2.96 5.73
N THR A 112 21.46 2.94 5.35
CA THR A 112 22.58 2.76 6.27
C THR A 112 23.38 4.05 6.41
N THR A 113 23.54 4.50 7.65
CA THR A 113 24.38 5.64 7.96
C THR A 113 25.04 5.44 9.32
N ARG A 114 26.31 5.83 9.43
CA ARG A 114 27.03 5.86 10.72
C ARG A 114 26.62 7.06 11.58
N ASN A 115 25.90 8.04 11.00
CA ASN A 115 25.43 9.20 11.73
C ASN A 115 24.11 8.86 12.45
N LYS A 116 24.18 8.73 13.77
CA LYS A 116 23.03 8.37 14.62
C LYS A 116 21.82 9.27 14.38
N ARG A 117 21.99 10.60 14.32
CA ARG A 117 20.88 11.54 14.11
C ARG A 117 20.18 11.31 12.77
N LYS A 118 20.94 11.02 11.71
CA LYS A 118 20.36 10.72 10.40
C LYS A 118 19.65 9.36 10.40
N ALA A 119 20.18 8.37 11.10
CA ALA A 119 19.54 7.07 11.25
C ALA A 119 18.20 7.20 11.99
N ASP A 120 18.18 7.95 13.11
CA ASP A 120 16.99 8.18 13.92
C ASP A 120 15.90 8.92 13.12
N ALA A 121 16.29 9.94 12.35
CA ALA A 121 15.36 10.67 11.48
C ALA A 121 14.75 9.76 10.39
N LEU A 122 15.59 8.98 9.68
CA LEU A 122 15.12 8.03 8.67
C LEU A 122 14.18 6.98 9.27
N ALA A 123 14.51 6.46 10.46
CA ALA A 123 13.67 5.50 11.16
C ALA A 123 12.32 6.10 11.53
N ALA A 124 12.28 7.33 12.03
CA ALA A 124 11.04 8.04 12.38
C ALA A 124 10.17 8.31 11.13
N THR A 125 10.76 8.77 10.03
CA THR A 125 10.04 8.97 8.77
C THR A 125 9.47 7.64 8.25
N TYR A 126 10.26 6.57 8.31
CA TYR A 126 9.81 5.24 7.88
C TYR A 126 8.67 4.70 8.75
N GLN A 127 8.77 4.88 10.06
CA GLN A 127 7.73 4.48 11.01
C GLN A 127 6.42 5.22 10.77
N SER A 128 6.48 6.55 10.57
CA SER A 128 5.30 7.36 10.23
C SER A 128 4.62 6.90 8.94
N LEU A 129 5.40 6.53 7.92
CA LEU A 129 4.87 5.95 6.69
C LEU A 129 4.14 4.61 6.95
N GLU A 130 4.74 3.71 7.74
CA GLU A 130 4.09 2.43 8.08
C GLU A 130 2.77 2.63 8.83
N GLU A 131 2.73 3.55 9.80
CA GLU A 131 1.52 3.92 10.54
C GLU A 131 0.44 4.49 9.61
N ARG A 132 0.84 5.37 8.67
CA ARG A 132 -0.09 5.96 7.70
C ARG A 132 -0.65 4.90 6.74
N ILE A 133 0.16 3.94 6.32
CA ILE A 133 -0.31 2.81 5.49
C ILE A 133 -1.39 2.02 6.24
N VAL A 134 -1.15 1.67 7.50
CA VAL A 134 -2.12 0.92 8.32
C VAL A 134 -3.42 1.70 8.46
N ALA A 135 -3.36 2.97 8.87
CA ALA A 135 -4.55 3.80 9.05
C ALA A 135 -5.38 3.94 7.76
N LEU A 136 -4.73 4.15 6.61
CA LEU A 136 -5.42 4.26 5.33
C LEU A 136 -6.02 2.92 4.87
N MET A 137 -5.35 1.80 5.13
CA MET A 137 -5.88 0.48 4.80
C MET A 137 -7.10 0.14 5.68
N GLU A 138 -7.07 0.48 6.96
CA GLU A 138 -8.20 0.33 7.88
C GLU A 138 -9.38 1.21 7.44
N GLU A 139 -9.13 2.48 7.11
CA GLU A 139 -10.15 3.39 6.57
C GLU A 139 -10.78 2.84 5.28
N GLU A 140 -9.96 2.38 4.34
CA GLU A 140 -10.45 1.80 3.09
C GLU A 140 -11.27 0.52 3.32
N GLU A 141 -10.88 -0.31 4.28
CA GLU A 141 -11.61 -1.53 4.61
C GLU A 141 -12.97 -1.21 5.24
N LEU A 142 -13.01 -0.24 6.17
CA LEU A 142 -14.25 0.29 6.73
C LEU A 142 -15.16 0.86 5.62
N LEU A 143 -14.59 1.62 4.68
CA LEU A 143 -15.33 2.19 3.54
C LEU A 143 -15.83 1.16 2.55
N LYS A 144 -15.34 -0.09 2.55
CA LYS A 144 -15.89 -1.19 1.75
C LYS A 144 -17.06 -1.90 2.44
N ILE A 145 -17.22 -1.74 3.75
CA ILE A 145 -18.34 -2.34 4.48
C ILE A 145 -19.63 -1.77 3.92
N ARG A 146 -20.56 -2.66 3.60
CA ARG A 146 -21.90 -2.34 3.10
C ARG A 146 -22.93 -2.97 4.03
N PRO A 147 -24.09 -2.33 4.23
CA PRO A 147 -25.21 -2.96 4.92
C PRO A 147 -25.66 -4.24 4.19
N ASP A 148 -26.33 -5.12 4.92
CA ASP A 148 -26.86 -6.39 4.40
C ASP A 148 -28.06 -6.23 3.44
N LEU A 149 -28.65 -5.04 3.40
CA LEU A 149 -29.71 -4.65 2.46
C LEU A 149 -29.24 -3.46 1.62
N ASP A 150 -29.65 -3.43 0.35
CA ASP A 150 -29.37 -2.31 -0.54
C ASP A 150 -30.53 -1.31 -0.61
N GLY A 151 -30.33 -0.22 -1.37
CA GLY A 151 -31.37 0.81 -1.51
C GLY A 151 -32.66 0.31 -2.17
N ALA A 152 -32.57 -0.71 -3.03
CA ALA A 152 -33.75 -1.31 -3.66
C ALA A 152 -34.54 -2.14 -2.65
N ASP A 153 -33.85 -2.89 -1.79
CA ASP A 153 -34.48 -3.62 -0.69
C ASP A 153 -35.18 -2.66 0.29
N VAL A 154 -34.52 -1.58 0.70
CA VAL A 154 -35.10 -0.56 1.57
C VAL A 154 -36.37 0.05 0.97
N MET A 155 -36.32 0.45 -0.31
CA MET A 155 -37.49 1.01 -1.01
C MET A 155 -38.65 0.01 -1.07
N ARG A 156 -38.35 -1.27 -1.35
CA ARG A 156 -39.35 -2.34 -1.42
C ARG A 156 -40.02 -2.58 -0.07
N LEU A 157 -39.23 -2.72 1.00
CA LEU A 157 -39.71 -3.07 2.34
C LEU A 157 -40.51 -1.93 2.97
N LEU A 158 -39.99 -0.70 2.89
CA LEU A 158 -40.63 0.48 3.47
C LEU A 158 -41.73 1.07 2.58
N LYS A 159 -41.86 0.60 1.34
CA LYS A 159 -42.79 1.11 0.31
C LYS A 159 -42.61 2.60 0.03
N VAL A 160 -41.35 3.06 0.04
CA VAL A 160 -40.98 4.46 -0.23
C VAL A 160 -40.39 4.62 -1.62
N LYS A 161 -40.52 5.82 -2.18
CA LYS A 161 -39.83 6.23 -3.42
C LYS A 161 -38.39 6.66 -3.11
N PRO A 162 -37.50 6.75 -4.13
CA PRO A 162 -36.17 7.32 -3.96
C PRO A 162 -36.23 8.69 -3.26
N SER A 163 -35.64 8.78 -2.08
CA SER A 163 -35.71 9.96 -1.19
C SER A 163 -34.59 9.91 -0.14
N SER A 164 -34.40 11.00 0.62
CA SER A 164 -33.39 11.07 1.69
C SER A 164 -33.55 9.97 2.74
N VAL A 165 -34.78 9.54 3.00
CA VAL A 165 -35.12 8.45 3.91
C VAL A 165 -34.41 7.15 3.55
N VAL A 166 -34.19 6.86 2.26
CA VAL A 166 -33.47 5.66 1.82
C VAL A 166 -32.01 5.74 2.26
N GLY A 167 -31.39 6.92 2.17
CA GLY A 167 -30.03 7.16 2.68
C GLY A 167 -29.96 6.96 4.20
N GLU A 168 -30.88 7.58 4.95
CA GLU A 168 -30.93 7.45 6.41
C GLU A 168 -31.14 6.00 6.87
N ALA A 169 -31.95 5.22 6.14
CA ALA A 169 -32.15 3.80 6.41
C ALA A 169 -30.87 2.98 6.12
N LEU A 170 -30.16 3.28 5.03
CA LEU A 170 -28.89 2.63 4.71
C LEU A 170 -27.79 2.99 5.72
N ASP A 171 -27.76 4.24 6.20
CA ASP A 171 -26.84 4.68 7.24
C ASP A 171 -27.11 3.94 8.57
N PHE A 172 -28.38 3.84 8.98
CA PHE A 172 -28.78 3.04 10.15
C PHE A 172 -28.37 1.56 10.01
N LEU A 173 -28.61 0.95 8.86
CA LEU A 173 -28.23 -0.43 8.61
C LEU A 173 -26.71 -0.63 8.57
N LEU A 174 -25.96 0.37 8.09
CA LEU A 174 -24.50 0.37 8.11
C LEU A 174 -23.98 0.47 9.54
N GLU A 175 -24.58 1.30 10.40
CA GLU A 175 -24.23 1.37 11.83
C GLU A 175 -24.42 0.01 12.52
N LEU A 176 -25.56 -0.65 12.31
CA LEU A 176 -25.77 -2.00 12.85
C LEU A 176 -24.76 -3.02 12.32
N ARG A 177 -24.42 -2.93 11.02
CA ARG A 177 -23.40 -3.79 10.40
C ARG A 177 -22.02 -3.58 11.01
N LEU A 178 -21.67 -2.34 11.37
CA LEU A 178 -20.40 -1.99 12.01
C LEU A 178 -20.35 -2.46 13.47
N GLU A 179 -21.48 -2.38 14.19
CA GLU A 179 -21.56 -2.77 15.61
C GLU A 179 -21.61 -4.30 15.82
N TYR A 180 -22.43 -5.00 15.02
CA TYR A 180 -22.73 -6.42 15.23
C TYR A 180 -22.10 -7.34 14.18
N GLY A 181 -21.41 -6.79 13.18
CA GLY A 181 -20.98 -7.55 12.01
C GLY A 181 -22.16 -7.97 11.12
N PRO A 182 -22.00 -9.00 10.27
CA PRO A 182 -23.07 -9.48 9.41
C PRO A 182 -24.32 -9.91 10.17
N LEU A 183 -25.45 -9.27 9.86
CA LEU A 183 -26.74 -9.57 10.46
C LEU A 183 -27.47 -10.67 9.70
N GLY A 184 -27.22 -10.77 8.39
CA GLY A 184 -28.06 -11.52 7.45
C GLY A 184 -29.33 -10.74 7.10
N GLN A 185 -29.96 -11.10 5.96
CA GLN A 185 -31.12 -10.37 5.44
C GLN A 185 -32.27 -10.32 6.44
N ASP A 186 -32.71 -11.46 6.99
CA ASP A 186 -33.87 -11.52 7.89
C ASP A 186 -33.76 -10.56 9.09
N ARG A 187 -32.61 -10.59 9.79
CA ARG A 187 -32.37 -9.70 10.93
C ARG A 187 -32.26 -8.23 10.52
N ALA A 188 -31.62 -7.96 9.38
CA ALA A 188 -31.52 -6.59 8.86
C ALA A 188 -32.92 -6.03 8.49
N GLU A 189 -33.82 -6.86 7.94
CA GLU A 189 -35.20 -6.49 7.66
C GLU A 189 -35.97 -6.20 8.95
N GLU A 190 -35.86 -7.06 9.97
CA GLU A 190 -36.50 -6.85 11.26
C GLU A 190 -36.07 -5.53 11.91
N GLU A 191 -34.76 -5.25 11.94
CA GLU A 191 -34.24 -4.01 12.52
C GLU A 191 -34.63 -2.77 11.70
N LEU A 192 -34.64 -2.88 10.37
CA LEU A 192 -35.13 -1.81 9.49
C LEU A 192 -36.59 -1.46 9.78
N MET A 193 -37.44 -2.47 9.94
CA MET A 193 -38.86 -2.27 10.24
C MET A 193 -39.09 -1.69 11.64
N LYS A 194 -38.29 -2.13 12.64
CA LYS A 194 -38.31 -1.54 13.99
C LYS A 194 -37.93 -0.06 13.93
N TRP A 195 -36.81 0.28 13.29
CA TRP A 195 -36.36 1.65 13.11
C TRP A 195 -37.39 2.51 12.37
N TRP A 196 -38.06 1.97 11.35
CA TRP A 196 -39.08 2.72 10.62
C TRP A 196 -40.31 3.01 11.48
N SER A 197 -40.70 2.07 12.35
CA SER A 197 -41.86 2.23 13.22
C SER A 197 -41.71 3.31 14.30
N THR A 198 -40.47 3.67 14.70
CA THR A 198 -40.22 4.72 15.69
C THR A 198 -40.30 6.13 15.11
N ARG A 199 -40.40 6.25 13.78
CA ARG A 199 -40.47 7.51 13.02
C ARG A 199 -41.89 7.88 12.59
N GLY A 200 -42.88 7.01 12.87
CA GLY A 200 -44.29 7.19 12.54
C GLY A 200 -45.14 7.74 13.68
#